data_AF-A0A7L5E580-F1
#
_entry.id   AF-A0A7L5E580-F1
#
_cell.length_a   1.000
_cell.length_b   1.000
_cell.length_c   1.000
_cell.angle_alpha   90.00
_cell.angle_beta   90.00
_cell.angle_gamma   90.00
#
_symmetry.space_group_name_H-M   'P 1'
#
loop_
_entity.id
_entity.type
_entity.pdbx_description
1 polymer ?
#
loop_
_entity_poly.entity_id
_entity_poly.type
_entity_poly.pdbx_seq_one_letter_code
_entity_poly.pdbx_strand_id
1 'polypeptide(L)'
;MKTAAYILEIGAIYKSKWDPRPFRIIGFDDKEVFYDYLLSPPNTWALSRNLKKKVFFCRMSSNMFMKGSEKIDSLPLSEEEYAAFRPDLPLRLGRTIQLSWNNIPVNNYTNFISYSENIFEKDFFNQNLQAPKAMLFPYGNKGGTKKGVTVNADNSQYIAICELIWKAKGIQEMVNNDVSKGIGLYRSGIDKGCPIYYIGEYVDRVGILIPAR
;
A
#
# COMPACT_ATOMS: atom_id res chain seq x y z
N MET A 1 -17.88 -26.80 -16.08
CA MET A 1 -17.25 -25.60 -16.64
C MET A 1 -15.86 -25.47 -16.06
N LYS A 2 -14.83 -25.47 -16.90
CA LYS A 2 -13.44 -25.21 -16.46
C LYS A 2 -13.34 -23.70 -16.19
N THR A 3 -13.27 -23.30 -14.93
CA THR A 3 -12.87 -21.93 -14.56
C THR A 3 -11.40 -21.81 -14.96
N ALA A 4 -11.14 -21.15 -16.09
CA ALA A 4 -9.80 -20.65 -16.37
C ALA A 4 -9.43 -19.75 -15.18
N ALA A 5 -8.39 -20.10 -14.44
CA ALA A 5 -7.82 -19.20 -13.45
C ALA A 5 -7.27 -18.00 -14.24
N TYR A 6 -8.04 -16.92 -14.28
CA TYR A 6 -7.58 -15.68 -14.90
C TYR A 6 -6.38 -15.17 -14.12
N ILE A 7 -5.25 -15.04 -14.80
CA ILE A 7 -4.03 -14.47 -14.22
C ILE A 7 -4.14 -12.94 -14.40
N LEU A 8 -4.11 -12.21 -13.28
CA LEU A 8 -3.99 -10.76 -13.30
C LEU A 8 -2.62 -10.38 -13.90
N GLU A 9 -2.58 -9.31 -14.67
CA GLU A 9 -1.37 -8.84 -15.36
C GLU A 9 -1.25 -7.33 -15.23
N ILE A 10 -0.05 -6.82 -14.95
CA ILE A 10 0.22 -5.38 -14.96
C ILE A 10 0.00 -4.83 -16.37
N GLY A 11 -0.70 -3.70 -16.48
CA GLY A 11 -1.05 -3.07 -17.76
C GLY A 11 -2.24 -3.69 -18.49
N ALA A 12 -2.77 -4.84 -18.05
CA ALA A 12 -3.99 -5.38 -18.62
C ALA A 12 -5.19 -4.45 -18.35
N ILE A 13 -6.04 -4.29 -19.35
CA ILE A 13 -7.20 -3.39 -19.34
C ILE A 13 -8.47 -4.24 -19.25
N TYR A 14 -9.34 -3.85 -18.33
CA TYR A 14 -10.56 -4.55 -18.01
C TYR A 14 -11.77 -3.64 -18.16
N LYS A 15 -12.88 -4.23 -18.60
CA LYS A 15 -14.21 -3.64 -18.45
C LYS A 15 -14.88 -4.28 -17.24
N SER A 16 -15.43 -3.44 -16.37
CA SER A 16 -16.13 -3.91 -15.17
C SER A 16 -17.64 -3.81 -15.30
N LYS A 17 -18.38 -4.55 -14.47
CA LYS A 17 -19.85 -4.47 -14.39
C LYS A 17 -20.37 -3.28 -13.56
N TRP A 18 -19.49 -2.60 -12.80
CA TRP A 18 -19.88 -1.56 -11.84
C TRP A 18 -19.47 -0.15 -12.26
N ASP A 19 -18.59 -0.01 -13.24
CA ASP A 19 -18.20 1.27 -13.83
C ASP A 19 -18.03 1.10 -15.34
N PRO A 20 -18.63 1.97 -16.17
CA PRO A 20 -18.50 1.87 -17.62
C PRO A 20 -17.09 2.19 -18.14
N ARG A 21 -16.24 2.83 -17.32
CA ARG A 21 -14.87 3.19 -17.70
C ARG A 21 -13.95 1.95 -17.71
N PRO A 22 -13.05 1.83 -18.70
CA PRO A 22 -11.97 0.86 -18.65
C PRO A 22 -11.03 1.07 -17.46
N PHE A 23 -10.57 -0.04 -16.87
CA PHE A 23 -9.58 -0.06 -15.79
C PHE A 23 -8.29 -0.72 -16.23
N ARG A 24 -7.15 -0.06 -16.02
CA ARG A 24 -5.83 -0.62 -16.28
C ARG A 24 -5.17 -1.00 -14.96
N ILE A 25 -4.73 -2.24 -14.84
CA ILE A 25 -4.05 -2.71 -13.63
C ILE A 25 -2.68 -2.03 -13.51
N ILE A 26 -2.40 -1.44 -12.35
CA ILE A 26 -1.13 -0.77 -12.03
C ILE A 26 -0.36 -1.44 -10.88
N GLY A 27 -0.95 -2.45 -10.23
CA GLY A 27 -0.36 -3.21 -9.14
C GLY A 27 -1.39 -4.20 -8.60
N PHE A 28 -0.98 -5.36 -8.10
CA PHE A 28 -1.90 -6.30 -7.45
C PHE A 28 -1.17 -7.32 -6.59
N ASP A 29 -1.91 -7.95 -5.68
CA ASP A 29 -1.55 -9.20 -5.02
C ASP A 29 -2.77 -10.12 -4.91
N ASP A 30 -2.68 -11.17 -4.10
CA ASP A 30 -3.78 -12.13 -3.90
C ASP A 30 -5.01 -11.52 -3.20
N LYS A 31 -4.88 -10.34 -2.58
CA LYS A 31 -5.97 -9.68 -1.83
C LYS A 31 -6.51 -8.44 -2.53
N GLU A 32 -5.67 -7.61 -3.13
CA GLU A 32 -6.05 -6.34 -3.75
C GLU A 32 -5.51 -6.14 -5.17
N VAL A 33 -6.32 -5.45 -5.99
CA VAL A 33 -5.94 -4.88 -7.28
C VAL A 33 -5.94 -3.37 -7.18
N PHE A 34 -4.84 -2.75 -7.58
CA PHE A 34 -4.72 -1.33 -7.84
C PHE A 34 -4.91 -1.08 -9.33
N TYR A 35 -5.72 -0.08 -9.66
CA TYR A 35 -6.05 0.23 -11.04
C TYR A 35 -6.06 1.73 -11.30
N ASP A 36 -5.71 2.09 -12.52
CA ASP A 36 -6.04 3.38 -13.11
C ASP A 36 -7.33 3.25 -13.93
N TYR A 37 -8.04 4.35 -14.16
CA TYR A 37 -9.27 4.37 -14.93
C TYR A 37 -9.21 5.40 -16.04
N LEU A 38 -9.82 5.08 -17.18
CA LEU A 38 -9.82 5.95 -18.34
C LEU A 38 -10.86 7.07 -18.19
N LEU A 39 -10.44 8.32 -18.37
CA LEU A 39 -11.31 9.49 -18.39
C LEU A 39 -11.93 9.68 -19.78
N SER A 40 -13.24 9.92 -19.84
CA SER A 40 -13.95 10.25 -21.09
C SER A 40 -14.24 11.74 -21.17
N PRO A 41 -14.02 12.37 -22.33
CA PRO A 41 -12.79 13.09 -22.72
C PRO A 41 -11.94 13.61 -21.54
N PRO A 42 -10.58 13.60 -21.64
CA PRO A 42 -9.79 13.61 -22.87
C PRO A 42 -9.13 12.26 -23.23
N ASN A 43 -9.74 11.11 -22.90
CA ASN A 43 -9.21 9.77 -23.17
C ASN A 43 -7.79 9.58 -22.58
N THR A 44 -7.63 9.98 -21.32
CA THR A 44 -6.37 9.83 -20.58
C THR A 44 -6.58 9.02 -19.31
N TRP A 45 -5.55 8.27 -18.93
CA TRP A 45 -5.48 7.55 -17.67
C TRP A 45 -5.34 8.55 -16.50
N ALA A 46 -6.24 8.45 -15.52
CA ALA A 46 -6.42 9.45 -14.48
C ALA A 46 -5.22 9.62 -13.55
N LEU A 47 -4.54 8.51 -13.20
CA LEU A 47 -3.36 8.50 -12.34
C LEU A 47 -2.09 8.74 -13.15
N SER A 48 -1.97 8.13 -14.33
CA SER A 48 -0.78 8.27 -15.19
C SER A 48 -0.50 9.67 -15.68
N ARG A 49 -1.51 10.54 -15.78
CA ARG A 49 -1.28 11.97 -16.10
C ARG A 49 -0.74 12.78 -14.91
N ASN A 50 -0.63 12.18 -13.73
CA ASN A 50 -0.34 12.84 -12.45
C ASN A 50 0.84 12.22 -11.68
N LEU A 51 1.76 11.51 -12.34
CA LEU A 51 2.87 10.78 -11.69
C LEU A 51 3.78 11.66 -10.80
N LYS A 52 3.85 12.96 -11.10
CA LYS A 52 4.65 13.96 -10.37
C LYS A 52 3.90 14.61 -9.20
N LYS A 53 2.65 14.22 -8.95
CA LYS A 53 1.82 14.75 -7.85
C LYS A 53 1.58 13.67 -6.80
N LYS A 54 1.00 14.10 -5.68
CA LYS A 54 0.40 13.18 -4.73
C LYS A 54 -0.87 12.58 -5.31
N VAL A 55 -0.91 11.27 -5.47
CA VAL A 55 -2.11 10.53 -5.88
C VAL A 55 -2.29 9.31 -4.99
N PHE A 56 -3.53 9.03 -4.63
CA PHE A 56 -3.92 7.79 -3.98
C PHE A 56 -4.46 6.82 -5.03
N PHE A 57 -4.09 5.55 -4.91
CA PHE A 57 -4.50 4.53 -5.87
C PHE A 57 -5.96 4.16 -5.67
N CYS A 58 -6.67 3.98 -6.79
CA CYS A 58 -7.94 3.27 -6.76
C CYS A 58 -7.65 1.79 -6.56
N ARG A 59 -8.42 1.16 -5.67
CA ARG A 59 -8.19 -0.23 -5.26
C ARG A 59 -9.47 -0.97 -4.95
N MET A 60 -9.43 -2.27 -5.10
CA MET A 60 -10.50 -3.17 -4.67
C MET A 60 -9.98 -4.58 -4.41
N SER A 61 -10.81 -5.42 -3.81
CA SER A 61 -10.47 -6.83 -3.61
C SER A 61 -10.19 -7.52 -4.96
N SER A 62 -9.10 -8.28 -5.05
CA SER A 62 -8.76 -9.09 -6.22
C SER A 62 -9.91 -10.05 -6.56
N ASN A 63 -10.49 -10.72 -5.56
CA ASN A 63 -11.64 -11.62 -5.75
C ASN A 63 -12.86 -10.89 -6.35
N MET A 64 -13.18 -9.69 -5.87
CA MET A 64 -14.28 -8.90 -6.43
C MET A 64 -13.99 -8.45 -7.86
N PHE A 65 -12.76 -7.99 -8.12
CA PHE A 65 -12.31 -7.57 -9.44
C PHE A 65 -12.45 -8.73 -10.44
N MET A 66 -11.89 -9.91 -10.12
CA MET A 66 -11.93 -11.08 -11.00
C MET A 66 -13.34 -11.58 -11.30
N LYS A 67 -14.28 -11.44 -10.35
CA LYS A 67 -15.67 -11.90 -10.51
C LYS A 67 -16.57 -10.97 -11.31
N GLY A 68 -16.16 -9.76 -11.60
CA GLY A 68 -17.01 -8.82 -12.33
C GLY A 68 -16.28 -7.91 -13.29
N SER A 69 -15.10 -8.33 -13.72
CA SER A 69 -14.32 -7.68 -14.76
C SER A 69 -13.94 -8.69 -15.84
N GLU A 70 -13.92 -8.24 -17.08
CA GLU A 70 -13.45 -8.99 -18.24
C GLU A 70 -12.27 -8.25 -18.86
N LYS A 71 -11.18 -8.96 -19.14
CA LYS A 71 -10.02 -8.38 -19.83
C LYS A 71 -10.42 -8.07 -21.27
N ILE A 72 -10.26 -6.81 -21.69
CA ILE A 72 -10.64 -6.33 -23.03
C ILE A 72 -9.44 -5.93 -23.87
N ASP A 73 -8.30 -5.61 -23.24
CA ASP A 73 -7.08 -5.18 -23.94
C ASP A 73 -5.87 -5.26 -22.99
N SER A 74 -4.69 -4.89 -23.45
CA SER A 74 -3.48 -4.69 -22.65
C SER A 74 -2.69 -3.48 -23.16
N LEU A 75 -2.34 -2.58 -22.24
CA LEU A 75 -1.40 -1.49 -22.48
C LEU A 75 -0.34 -1.52 -21.38
N PRO A 76 0.88 -2.03 -21.65
CA PRO A 76 1.95 -2.06 -20.68
C PRO A 76 2.19 -0.68 -20.05
N LEU A 77 2.64 -0.68 -18.80
CA LEU A 77 3.08 0.55 -18.16
C LEU A 77 4.33 1.06 -18.89
N SER A 78 4.39 2.37 -19.13
CA SER A 78 5.64 3.00 -19.59
C SER A 78 6.72 2.92 -18.49
N GLU A 79 7.98 3.15 -18.84
CA GLU A 79 9.07 3.23 -17.86
C GLU A 79 8.81 4.29 -16.77
N GLU A 80 8.23 5.43 -17.14
CA GLU A 80 7.87 6.49 -16.17
C GLU A 80 6.75 6.02 -15.24
N GLU A 81 5.73 5.33 -15.77
CA GLU A 81 4.63 4.76 -14.99
C GLU A 81 5.14 3.66 -14.05
N TYR A 82 6.03 2.78 -14.54
CA TYR A 82 6.60 1.71 -13.74
C TYR A 82 7.46 2.26 -12.59
N ALA A 83 8.34 3.22 -12.90
CA ALA A 83 9.18 3.89 -11.91
C ALA A 83 8.36 4.66 -10.86
N ALA A 84 7.21 5.21 -11.25
CA ALA A 84 6.32 5.93 -10.34
C ALA A 84 5.44 5.00 -9.51
N PHE A 85 4.65 4.14 -10.15
CA PHE A 85 3.68 3.28 -9.48
C PHE A 85 4.35 2.20 -8.63
N ARG A 86 5.52 1.71 -9.09
CA ARG A 86 6.30 0.67 -8.42
C ARG A 86 5.45 -0.58 -8.13
N PRO A 87 4.92 -1.26 -9.16
CA PRO A 87 4.11 -2.47 -9.00
C PRO A 87 4.88 -3.62 -8.33
N ASP A 88 6.21 -3.54 -8.31
CA ASP A 88 7.11 -4.47 -7.63
C ASP A 88 7.11 -4.31 -6.10
N LEU A 89 6.67 -3.17 -5.58
CA LEU A 89 6.64 -2.93 -4.15
C LEU A 89 5.45 -3.65 -3.48
N PRO A 90 5.65 -4.21 -2.28
CA PRO A 90 4.61 -4.96 -1.59
C PRO A 90 3.43 -4.05 -1.22
N LEU A 91 2.20 -4.57 -1.40
CA LEU A 91 1.00 -3.82 -1.05
C LEU A 91 0.74 -3.78 0.45
N ARG A 92 1.31 -4.74 1.18
CA ARG A 92 1.20 -4.92 2.63
C ARG A 92 2.54 -5.25 3.22
N LEU A 93 2.86 -4.61 4.34
CA LEU A 93 4.14 -4.76 5.02
C LEU A 93 3.93 -4.83 6.53
N GLY A 94 4.84 -5.55 7.20
CA GLY A 94 4.98 -5.48 8.65
C GLY A 94 3.72 -5.81 9.44
N ARG A 95 2.91 -6.76 8.96
CA ARG A 95 1.61 -7.09 9.58
C ARG A 95 1.78 -8.11 10.69
N THR A 96 1.32 -7.78 11.89
CA THR A 96 1.23 -8.75 13.00
C THR A 96 0.18 -8.32 14.02
N ILE A 97 -0.50 -9.30 14.62
CA ILE A 97 -1.47 -9.07 15.70
C ILE A 97 -0.78 -8.94 17.08
N GLN A 98 0.49 -9.35 17.19
CA GLN A 98 1.24 -9.39 18.46
C GLN A 98 1.82 -8.05 18.89
N LEU A 99 1.82 -7.06 17.99
CA LEU A 99 2.26 -5.70 18.28
C LEU A 99 1.09 -4.75 18.24
N SER A 100 1.23 -3.62 18.92
CA SER A 100 0.30 -2.51 18.82
C SER A 100 1.14 -1.24 18.72
N TRP A 101 0.84 -0.36 17.77
CA TRP A 101 1.59 0.88 17.54
C TRP A 101 1.83 1.69 18.81
N ASN A 102 0.84 1.71 19.70
CA ASN A 102 0.83 2.50 20.93
C ASN A 102 1.14 1.70 22.19
N ASN A 103 1.56 0.43 22.05
CA ASN A 103 1.84 -0.45 23.19
C ASN A 103 2.95 -1.47 22.86
N ILE A 104 4.00 -1.02 22.16
CA ILE A 104 5.23 -1.82 21.99
C ILE A 104 6.05 -1.69 23.29
N PRO A 105 6.41 -2.80 23.98
CA PRO A 105 6.91 -2.77 25.35
C PRO A 105 8.41 -2.41 25.47
N VAL A 106 8.94 -1.63 24.53
CA VAL A 106 10.32 -1.19 24.50
C VAL A 106 10.42 0.27 24.04
N ASN A 107 11.45 0.97 24.52
CA ASN A 107 11.60 2.42 24.35
C ASN A 107 12.74 2.85 23.41
N ASN A 108 13.50 1.90 22.87
CA ASN A 108 14.58 2.19 21.92
C ASN A 108 14.67 1.11 20.84
N TYR A 109 15.33 1.47 19.73
CA TYR A 109 15.41 0.63 18.55
C TYR A 109 16.18 -0.68 18.78
N THR A 110 17.30 -0.65 19.50
CA THR A 110 18.09 -1.85 19.80
C THR A 110 17.26 -2.89 20.55
N ASN A 111 16.54 -2.46 21.59
CA ASN A 111 15.65 -3.35 22.34
C ASN A 111 14.46 -3.82 21.49
N PHE A 112 14.00 -3.01 20.53
CA PHE A 112 12.95 -3.42 19.59
C PHE A 112 13.41 -4.53 18.65
N ILE A 113 14.66 -4.49 18.18
CA ILE A 113 15.24 -5.60 17.41
C ILE A 113 15.27 -6.88 18.24
N SER A 114 15.82 -6.85 19.46
CA SER A 114 15.82 -8.04 20.33
C SER A 114 14.41 -8.52 20.68
N TYR A 115 13.47 -7.60 20.89
CA TYR A 115 12.07 -7.94 21.16
C TYR A 115 11.41 -8.64 19.96
N SER A 116 11.69 -8.16 18.73
CA SER A 116 11.06 -8.69 17.52
C SER A 116 11.45 -10.13 17.20
N GLU A 117 12.59 -10.60 17.71
CA GLU A 117 13.03 -11.99 17.60
C GLU A 117 12.11 -13.00 18.30
N ASN A 118 11.30 -12.52 19.26
CA ASN A 118 10.34 -13.32 20.03
C ASN A 118 8.92 -13.29 19.45
N ILE A 119 8.68 -12.50 18.40
CA ILE A 119 7.38 -12.40 17.74
C ILE A 119 7.17 -13.64 16.85
N PHE A 120 6.00 -14.27 16.94
CA PHE A 120 5.59 -15.33 16.01
C PHE A 120 5.42 -14.75 14.59
N GLU A 121 5.83 -15.49 13.55
CA GLU A 121 5.91 -15.02 12.14
C GLU A 121 6.89 -13.85 11.92
N LYS A 122 7.99 -13.80 12.67
CA LYS A 122 9.02 -12.74 12.56
C LYS A 122 9.70 -12.60 11.20
N ASP A 123 9.52 -13.54 10.28
CA ASP A 123 10.22 -13.53 8.98
C ASP A 123 9.98 -12.24 8.18
N PHE A 124 8.83 -11.57 8.39
CA PHE A 124 8.58 -10.28 7.75
C PHE A 124 9.54 -9.17 8.22
N PHE A 125 10.13 -9.27 9.41
CA PHE A 125 11.12 -8.28 9.89
C PHE A 125 12.40 -8.30 9.08
N ASN A 126 12.73 -9.45 8.46
CA ASN A 126 13.90 -9.62 7.61
C ASN A 126 13.68 -9.15 6.17
N GLN A 127 12.45 -8.72 5.84
CA GLN A 127 12.15 -8.18 4.52
C GLN A 127 12.66 -6.74 4.40
N ASN A 128 12.79 -6.30 3.14
CA ASN A 128 13.24 -4.96 2.80
C ASN A 128 12.24 -4.31 1.85
N LEU A 129 11.85 -3.07 2.16
CA LEU A 129 11.18 -2.20 1.20
C LEU A 129 12.24 -1.64 0.26
N GLN A 130 12.22 -2.06 -1.02
CA GLN A 130 13.16 -1.64 -2.06
C GLN A 130 12.94 -0.19 -2.52
N ALA A 131 13.00 0.75 -1.59
CA ALA A 131 12.90 2.17 -1.83
C ALA A 131 13.75 2.92 -0.80
N PRO A 132 14.49 3.97 -1.20
CA PRO A 132 15.34 4.74 -0.28
C PRO A 132 14.52 5.67 0.64
N LYS A 133 13.24 5.87 0.33
CA LYS A 133 12.32 6.69 1.12
C LYS A 133 10.89 6.22 0.93
N ALA A 134 10.05 6.48 1.92
CA ALA A 134 8.61 6.26 1.89
C ALA A 134 7.88 7.40 2.60
N MET A 135 6.61 7.64 2.26
CA MET A 135 5.74 8.55 3.00
C MET A 135 4.73 7.76 3.80
N LEU A 136 4.70 7.96 5.12
CA LEU A 136 3.82 7.27 6.04
C LEU A 136 2.68 8.18 6.49
N PHE A 137 1.43 7.73 6.31
CA PHE A 137 0.23 8.44 6.76
C PHE A 137 -0.33 7.78 8.01
N PRO A 138 -0.22 8.41 9.19
CA PRO A 138 -0.85 7.88 10.39
C PRO A 138 -2.35 8.17 10.41
N TYR A 139 -3.06 7.53 11.34
CA TYR A 139 -4.48 7.79 11.63
C TYR A 139 -4.67 8.48 12.97
N GLY A 140 -5.72 9.30 13.11
CA GLY A 140 -6.08 9.92 14.38
C GLY A 140 -7.08 9.10 15.20
N ASN A 141 -7.32 9.53 16.45
CA ASN A 141 -8.20 8.86 17.42
C ASN A 141 -9.65 8.72 16.93
N LYS A 142 -10.14 9.68 16.14
CA LYS A 142 -11.48 9.64 15.53
C LYS A 142 -11.49 8.95 14.17
N GLY A 143 -10.45 8.21 13.84
CA GLY A 143 -10.17 7.73 12.49
C GLY A 143 -9.68 8.83 11.55
N GLY A 144 -9.58 8.47 10.26
CA GLY A 144 -9.11 9.34 9.20
C GLY A 144 -7.58 9.51 9.16
N THR A 145 -7.06 9.77 7.97
CA THR A 145 -5.63 9.97 7.73
C THR A 145 -5.18 11.35 8.19
N LYS A 146 -4.00 11.43 8.83
CA LYS A 146 -3.32 12.67 9.20
C LYS A 146 -2.24 13.02 8.19
N LYS A 147 -1.53 14.13 8.43
CA LYS A 147 -0.45 14.59 7.55
C LYS A 147 0.62 13.49 7.44
N GLY A 148 0.97 13.16 6.20
CA GLY A 148 2.02 12.18 5.92
C GLY A 148 3.40 12.70 6.33
N VAL A 149 4.24 11.79 6.82
CA VAL A 149 5.62 12.02 7.22
C VAL A 149 6.54 11.21 6.31
N THR A 150 7.54 11.86 5.71
CA THR A 150 8.56 11.16 4.93
C THR A 150 9.58 10.51 5.84
N VAL A 151 9.87 9.24 5.60
CA VAL A 151 10.96 8.49 6.21
C VAL A 151 11.98 8.12 5.15
N ASN A 152 13.26 8.16 5.50
CA ASN A 152 14.37 7.75 4.65
C ASN A 152 14.98 6.46 5.18
N ALA A 153 15.54 5.64 4.29
CA ALA A 153 16.37 4.50 4.63
C ALA A 153 17.63 4.95 5.36
N ASP A 154 17.97 4.30 6.46
CA ASP A 154 19.20 4.60 7.20
C ASP A 154 20.45 4.26 6.37
N ASN A 155 20.37 3.24 5.50
CA ASN A 155 21.42 2.87 4.55
C ASN A 155 21.33 3.62 3.20
N SER A 156 20.39 4.56 3.05
CA SER A 156 20.10 5.31 1.81
C SER A 156 19.69 4.51 0.57
N GLN A 157 19.50 3.18 0.65
CA GLN A 157 19.16 2.32 -0.49
C GLN A 157 17.76 1.68 -0.35
N TYR A 158 17.51 1.02 0.78
CA TYR A 158 16.26 0.32 1.08
C TYR A 158 15.92 0.48 2.56
N ILE A 159 14.62 0.48 2.89
CA ILE A 159 14.17 0.55 4.29
C ILE A 159 13.94 -0.88 4.79
N ALA A 160 14.64 -1.29 5.85
CA ALA A 160 14.36 -2.57 6.49
C ALA A 160 12.96 -2.53 7.15
N ILE A 161 12.21 -3.64 7.14
CA ILE A 161 10.84 -3.60 7.69
C ILE A 161 10.84 -3.33 9.20
N CYS A 162 11.83 -3.81 9.96
CA CYS A 162 12.00 -3.47 11.37
C CYS A 162 12.22 -1.96 11.58
N GLU A 163 13.10 -1.35 10.81
CA GLU A 163 13.35 0.11 10.78
C GLU A 163 12.07 0.88 10.44
N LEU A 164 11.33 0.43 9.42
CA LEU A 164 10.09 1.06 8.98
C LEU A 164 9.01 1.02 10.05
N ILE A 165 8.83 -0.13 10.72
CA ILE A 165 7.88 -0.31 11.84
C ILE A 165 8.27 0.60 13.00
N TRP A 166 9.57 0.66 13.33
CA TRP A 166 10.04 1.53 14.42
C TRP A 166 9.77 3.01 14.14
N LYS A 167 10.03 3.47 12.91
CA LYS A 167 9.70 4.83 12.47
C LYS A 167 8.19 5.07 12.47
N ALA A 168 7.41 4.10 12.00
CA ALA A 168 5.94 4.17 11.99
C ALA A 168 5.35 4.27 13.41
N LYS A 169 5.88 3.52 14.37
CA LYS A 169 5.52 3.60 15.80
C LYS A 169 5.63 5.04 16.30
N GLY A 170 6.79 5.66 16.16
CA GLY A 170 7.01 7.03 16.60
C GLY A 170 6.07 8.03 15.91
N ILE A 171 5.80 7.85 14.62
CA ILE A 171 4.85 8.70 13.87
C ILE A 171 3.42 8.54 14.39
N GLN A 172 2.98 7.30 14.64
CA GLN A 172 1.62 7.00 15.07
C GLN A 172 1.36 7.48 16.51
N GLU A 173 2.31 7.29 17.42
CA GLU A 173 2.23 7.75 18.82
C GLU A 173 2.13 9.28 18.94
N MET A 174 2.65 10.05 17.97
CA MET A 174 2.50 11.50 17.98
C MET A 174 1.08 12.00 17.66
N VAL A 175 0.22 11.16 17.08
CA VAL A 175 -1.11 11.59 16.59
C VAL A 175 -2.27 10.76 17.13
N ASN A 176 -2.01 9.57 17.67
CA ASN A 176 -2.99 8.74 18.33
C ASN A 176 -2.35 7.99 19.49
N ASN A 177 -3.03 7.91 20.62
CA ASN A 177 -2.59 7.20 21.82
C ASN A 177 -3.44 5.96 22.13
N ASP A 178 -4.48 5.69 21.32
CA ASP A 178 -5.36 4.55 21.50
C ASP A 178 -4.61 3.25 21.17
N VAL A 179 -4.78 2.22 22.01
CA VAL A 179 -4.15 0.91 21.78
C VAL A 179 -4.73 0.29 20.51
N SER A 180 -3.89 0.19 19.48
CA SER A 180 -4.24 -0.44 18.19
C SER A 180 -4.37 -1.96 18.29
N LYS A 181 -5.22 -2.55 17.45
CA LYS A 181 -5.42 -4.01 17.33
C LYS A 181 -4.48 -4.61 16.29
N GLY A 182 -3.22 -4.78 16.65
CA GLY A 182 -2.21 -5.21 15.69
C GLY A 182 -1.60 -4.03 14.93
N ILE A 183 -0.58 -4.33 14.14
CA ILE A 183 0.08 -3.37 13.25
C ILE A 183 0.01 -3.84 11.80
N GLY A 184 0.11 -2.88 10.88
CA GLY A 184 0.25 -3.13 9.45
C GLY A 184 0.50 -1.86 8.67
N LEU A 185 1.24 -1.98 7.57
CA LEU A 185 1.50 -0.89 6.63
C LEU A 185 0.89 -1.25 5.28
N TYR A 186 0.12 -0.33 4.71
CA TYR A 186 -0.69 -0.58 3.51
C TYR A 186 -0.36 0.42 2.42
N ARG A 187 0.02 -0.07 1.23
CA ARG A 187 0.34 0.77 0.08
C ARG A 187 -0.92 1.55 -0.32
N SER A 188 -0.80 2.87 -0.45
CA SER A 188 -1.96 3.73 -0.73
C SER A 188 -1.80 4.63 -1.95
N GLY A 189 -0.59 4.83 -2.45
CA GLY A 189 -0.37 5.77 -3.56
C GLY A 189 1.07 6.22 -3.72
N ILE A 190 1.27 7.35 -4.39
CA ILE A 190 2.59 7.94 -4.64
C ILE A 190 2.57 9.44 -4.38
N ASP A 191 3.71 10.00 -3.96
CA ASP A 191 3.93 11.45 -3.90
C ASP A 191 5.27 11.78 -4.54
N LYS A 192 5.26 12.36 -5.75
CA LYS A 192 6.48 12.70 -6.51
C LYS A 192 7.42 11.49 -6.65
N GLY A 193 6.86 10.33 -7.02
CA GLY A 193 7.58 9.05 -7.12
C GLY A 193 7.95 8.39 -5.78
N CYS A 194 7.66 9.01 -4.64
CA CYS A 194 7.84 8.40 -3.32
C CYS A 194 6.66 7.47 -3.00
N PRO A 195 6.89 6.21 -2.59
CA PRO A 195 5.80 5.33 -2.21
C PRO A 195 5.10 5.81 -0.93
N ILE A 196 3.78 6.01 -1.00
CA ILE A 196 2.91 6.23 0.16
C ILE A 196 2.44 4.90 0.76
N TYR A 197 2.55 4.80 2.09
CA TYR A 197 1.91 3.79 2.92
C TYR A 197 1.05 4.44 4.00
N TYR A 198 -0.12 3.84 4.26
CA TYR A 198 -0.95 4.12 5.41
C TYR A 198 -0.51 3.24 6.59
N ILE A 199 -0.36 3.85 7.77
CA ILE A 199 -0.19 3.14 9.03
C ILE A 199 -1.58 2.67 9.44
N GLY A 200 -1.80 1.35 9.45
CA GLY A 200 -3.06 0.73 9.80
C GLY A 200 -2.88 -0.35 10.86
N GLU A 201 -3.96 -1.03 11.20
CA GLU A 201 -3.95 -2.14 12.15
C GLU A 201 -3.68 -3.47 11.43
N TYR A 202 -3.70 -4.60 12.15
CA TYR A 202 -3.49 -5.92 11.53
C TYR A 202 -4.57 -6.26 10.48
N VAL A 203 -5.82 -5.91 10.75
CA VAL A 203 -6.92 -6.11 9.81
C VAL A 203 -6.87 -5.01 8.75
N ASP A 204 -6.57 -5.43 7.53
CA ASP A 204 -6.69 -4.56 6.38
C ASP A 204 -8.16 -4.28 6.08
N ARG A 205 -8.53 -3.01 5.98
CA ARG A 205 -9.88 -2.57 5.59
C ARG A 205 -9.98 -2.46 4.06
N VAL A 206 -9.45 -3.45 3.35
CA VAL A 206 -9.50 -3.59 1.89
C VAL A 206 -10.91 -3.29 1.39
N GLY A 207 -11.02 -2.38 0.42
CA GLY A 207 -12.30 -2.03 -0.20
C GLY A 207 -13.26 -1.16 0.66
N ILE A 208 -12.89 -0.82 1.90
CA ILE A 208 -13.67 0.08 2.78
C ILE A 208 -13.01 1.46 2.89
N LEU A 209 -11.69 1.54 2.68
CA LEU A 209 -10.95 2.80 2.61
C LEU A 209 -11.27 3.54 1.31
N ILE A 210 -12.35 4.33 1.35
CA ILE A 210 -12.70 5.33 0.34
C ILE A 210 -11.47 6.25 0.18
N PRO A 211 -11.00 6.53 -1.05
CA PRO A 211 -9.96 7.52 -1.27
C PRO A 211 -10.37 8.82 -0.57
N ALA A 212 -9.47 9.40 0.23
CA ALA A 212 -9.69 10.75 0.74
C ALA A 212 -9.94 11.65 -0.49
N ARG A 213 -11.15 12.23 -0.55
CA ARG A 213 -11.50 13.24 -1.55
C ARG A 213 -10.68 14.50 -1.32
#